data_AF-A0A2R4WUQ3-F1
#
_entry.id   AF-A0A2R4WUQ3-F1
#
_cell.length_a   1.000
_cell.length_b   1.000
_cell.length_c   1.000
_cell.angle_alpha   90.00
_cell.angle_beta   90.00
_cell.angle_gamma   90.00
#
_symmetry.space_group_name_H-M   'P 1'
#
loop_
_entity.id
_entity.type
_entity.pdbx_description
1 polymer ?
#
loop_
_entity_poly.entity_id
_entity_poly.type
_entity_poly.pdbx_seq_one_letter_code
_entity_poly.pdbx_strand_id
1 'polypeptide(L)'
;MTALLRQGDGFAGRADEVYESLIRAHHALSDEESAALNARLVLILAHEVGDPGVLAEAIALARASLRPASLDHARPDHNQP
;
A
#
# COMPACT_ATOMS: atom_id res chain seq x y z
N MET A 1 -21.62 7.26 -6.46
CA MET A 1 -21.13 6.37 -7.54
C MET A 1 -19.83 5.77 -7.04
N THR A 2 -19.82 4.46 -6.78
CA THR A 2 -18.74 3.72 -6.13
C THR A 2 -17.48 3.76 -6.99
N ALA A 3 -16.43 4.41 -6.50
CA ALA A 3 -15.17 4.48 -7.20
C ALA A 3 -14.33 3.26 -6.84
N LEU A 4 -14.59 2.15 -7.52
CA LEU A 4 -13.82 0.92 -7.41
C LEU A 4 -12.34 1.24 -7.68
N LEU A 5 -11.47 1.15 -6.67
CA LEU A 5 -10.05 1.30 -6.89
C LEU A 5 -9.59 0.24 -7.90
N ARG A 6 -8.90 0.66 -8.98
CA ARG A 6 -8.40 -0.27 -9.98
C ARG A 6 -7.38 -1.21 -9.31
N GLN A 7 -7.74 -2.48 -9.17
CA GLN A 7 -6.85 -3.56 -8.73
C GLN A 7 -6.03 -4.17 -9.90
N GLY A 8 -6.10 -3.57 -11.10
CA GLY A 8 -5.37 -3.98 -12.31
C GLY A 8 -4.00 -3.32 -12.45
N ASP A 9 -3.41 -3.34 -13.65
CA ASP A 9 -1.96 -3.11 -13.87
C ASP A 9 -1.39 -1.75 -13.48
N GLY A 10 -2.22 -0.79 -13.02
CA GLY A 10 -1.98 0.44 -12.22
C GLY A 10 -0.92 1.44 -12.71
N PHE A 11 0.19 0.90 -13.17
CA PHE A 11 1.41 1.48 -13.66
C PHE A 11 1.73 1.07 -15.11
N ALA A 12 0.81 0.41 -15.83
CA ALA A 12 0.97 0.04 -17.25
C ALA A 12 2.29 -0.70 -17.54
N GLY A 13 2.68 -1.64 -16.68
CA GLY A 13 3.93 -2.39 -16.78
C GLY A 13 5.19 -1.67 -16.26
N ARG A 14 5.07 -0.44 -15.76
CA ARG A 14 6.19 0.38 -15.25
C ARG A 14 6.29 0.37 -13.72
N ALA A 15 5.79 -0.69 -13.08
CA ALA A 15 5.81 -0.82 -11.63
C ALA A 15 7.24 -0.71 -11.06
N ASP A 16 8.22 -1.28 -11.75
CA ASP A 16 9.63 -1.26 -11.35
C ASP A 16 10.21 0.15 -11.34
N GLU A 17 9.93 0.97 -12.36
CA GLU A 17 10.40 2.36 -12.45
C GLU A 17 9.82 3.23 -11.32
N VAL A 18 8.55 3.00 -10.98
CA VAL A 18 7.87 3.70 -9.89
C VAL A 18 8.48 3.28 -8.55
N TYR A 19 8.69 1.98 -8.35
CA TYR A 19 9.32 1.46 -7.13
C TYR A 19 10.75 1.99 -6.97
N GLU A 20 11.55 1.98 -8.06
CA GLU A 20 12.90 2.55 -8.05
C GLU A 20 12.89 4.03 -7.68
N SER A 21 11.96 4.81 -8.24
CA SER A 21 11.82 6.23 -7.93
C SER A 21 11.51 6.46 -6.45
N LEU A 22 10.65 5.64 -5.85
CA LEU A 22 10.35 5.69 -4.41
C LEU A 22 11.58 5.35 -3.57
N ILE A 23 12.32 4.29 -3.92
CA ILE A 23 13.54 3.92 -3.19
C ILE A 23 14.59 5.02 -3.27
N ARG A 24 14.82 5.58 -4.46
CA ARG A 24 15.77 6.68 -4.66
C ARG A 24 15.37 7.93 -3.87
N ALA A 25 14.08 8.22 -3.75
CA ALA A 25 13.60 9.37 -2.99
C ALA A 25 13.94 9.29 -1.49
N HIS A 26 14.10 8.08 -0.95
CA HIS A 26 14.49 7.84 0.45
C HIS A 26 16.00 7.75 0.67
N HIS A 27 16.80 7.74 -0.40
CA HIS A 27 18.24 7.56 -0.29
C HIS A 27 18.89 8.72 0.47
N ALA A 28 19.77 8.39 1.42
CA ALA A 28 20.46 9.34 2.31
C ALA A 28 19.56 10.15 3.27
N LEU A 29 18.29 9.76 3.43
CA LEU A 29 17.42 10.29 4.50
C LEU A 29 17.58 9.47 5.78
N SER A 30 17.46 10.14 6.93
CA SER A 30 17.22 9.46 8.20
C SER A 30 15.82 8.85 8.27
N ASP A 31 15.57 7.97 9.24
CA ASP A 31 14.25 7.36 9.43
C ASP A 31 13.14 8.40 9.67
N GLU A 32 13.45 9.48 10.40
CA GLU A 32 12.52 10.59 10.66
C GLU A 32 12.19 11.35 9.37
N GLU A 33 13.20 11.68 8.56
CA GLU A 33 13.03 12.35 7.27
C GLU A 33 12.28 11.46 6.26
N SER A 34 12.56 10.16 6.26
CA SER A 34 11.87 9.15 5.47
C SER A 34 10.37 9.07 5.83
N ALA A 35 10.05 9.07 7.13
CA ALA A 35 8.67 9.12 7.60
C ALA A 35 7.97 10.43 7.21
N ALA A 36 8.66 11.57 7.34
CA ALA A 36 8.14 12.87 6.93
C ALA A 36 7.89 12.95 5.41
N LEU A 37 8.80 12.40 4.60
CA LEU A 37 8.65 12.28 3.15
C LEU A 37 7.40 11.47 2.80
N ASN A 38 7.23 10.30 3.40
CA ASN A 38 6.06 9.44 3.16
C ASN A 38 4.74 10.13 3.56
N ALA A 39 4.69 10.78 4.72
CA ALA A 39 3.50 11.51 5.15
C ALA A 39 3.13 12.62 4.14
N ARG A 40 4.13 13.37 3.66
CA ARG A 40 3.91 14.45 2.68
C ARG A 40 3.50 13.90 1.31
N LEU A 41 4.12 12.81 0.87
CA LEU A 41 3.75 12.15 -0.38
C LEU A 41 2.30 11.66 -0.35
N VAL A 42 1.87 11.02 0.75
CA VAL A 42 0.48 10.58 0.94
C VAL A 42 -0.50 11.76 0.85
N LEU A 43 -0.19 12.89 1.49
CA LEU A 43 -1.04 14.09 1.44
C LEU A 43 -1.14 14.67 0.03
N ILE A 44 -0.03 14.73 -0.71
CA ILE A 44 0.00 15.19 -2.11
C ILE A 44 -0.87 14.26 -2.96
N LEU A 45 -0.66 12.94 -2.87
CA LEU A 45 -1.45 11.97 -3.63
C LEU A 45 -2.93 12.01 -3.28
N ALA A 46 -3.28 12.18 -2.00
CA ALA A 46 -4.67 12.34 -1.57
C ALA A 46 -5.32 13.59 -2.18
N HIS A 47 -4.57 14.69 -2.28
CA HIS A 47 -5.01 15.90 -2.97
C HIS A 47 -5.23 15.65 -4.47
N GLU A 48 -4.27 14.99 -5.15
CA GLU A 48 -4.38 14.67 -6.58
C GLU A 48 -5.55 13.74 -6.91
N VAL A 49 -5.91 12.83 -6.00
CA VAL A 49 -7.08 11.96 -6.15
C VAL A 49 -8.40 12.75 -6.08
N GLY A 50 -8.48 13.78 -5.23
CA GLY A 50 -9.58 14.74 -5.16
C GLY A 50 -10.94 14.23 -4.64
N ASP A 51 -11.15 12.91 -4.56
CA ASP A 51 -12.40 12.28 -4.10
C ASP A 51 -12.23 11.63 -2.70
N PRO A 52 -12.93 12.13 -1.67
CA PRO A 52 -12.91 11.55 -0.31
C PRO A 52 -13.39 10.08 -0.25
N GLY A 53 -14.30 9.66 -1.14
CA GLY A 53 -14.78 8.29 -1.22
C GLY A 53 -13.70 7.33 -1.68
N VAL A 54 -12.93 7.73 -2.70
CA VAL A 54 -11.75 6.97 -3.18
C VAL A 54 -10.69 6.87 -2.08
N LEU A 55 -10.45 7.96 -1.36
CA LEU A 55 -9.48 7.98 -0.27
C LEU A 55 -9.91 7.05 0.88
N ALA A 56 -11.19 7.04 1.25
CA ALA A 56 -11.72 6.15 2.28
C ALA A 56 -11.56 4.67 1.89
N GLU A 57 -11.81 4.32 0.63
CA GLU A 57 -11.60 2.97 0.11
C GLU A 57 -10.12 2.57 0.14
N ALA A 58 -9.22 3.48 -0.26
CA ALA A 58 -7.78 3.25 -0.27
C ALA A 58 -7.25 2.98 1.14
N ILE A 59 -7.71 3.76 2.13
CA ILE A 59 -7.37 3.56 3.54
C ILE A 59 -7.89 2.19 4.03
N ALA A 60 -9.10 1.81 3.67
CA ALA A 60 -9.66 0.51 4.05
C ALA A 60 -8.84 -0.66 3.48
N LEU A 61 -8.42 -0.57 2.22
CA LEU A 61 -7.57 -1.57 1.57
C LEU A 61 -6.17 -1.64 2.22
N ALA A 62 -5.52 -0.49 2.45
CA ALA A 62 -4.21 -0.44 3.11
C ALA A 62 -4.27 -1.03 4.53
N ARG A 63 -5.36 -0.83 5.26
CA ARG A 63 -5.56 -1.46 6.57
C ARG A 63 -5.79 -2.97 6.47
N ALA A 64 -6.48 -3.43 5.43
CA ALA A 64 -6.71 -4.86 5.21
C ALA A 64 -5.41 -5.61 4.88
N SER A 65 -4.49 -5.00 4.11
CA SER A 65 -3.21 -5.61 3.73
C SER A 65 -2.23 -5.79 4.89
N LEU A 66 -2.40 -5.05 5.99
CA LEU A 66 -1.60 -5.22 7.20
C LEU A 66 -2.00 -6.46 8.03
N ARG A 67 -3.16 -7.07 7.73
CA ARG A 67 -3.59 -8.29 8.41
C ARG A 67 -2.80 -9.47 7.81
N PRO A 68 -1.94 -10.14 8.59
CA PRO A 68 -1.14 -11.21 8.02
C PRO A 68 -2.05 -12.38 7.62
N ALA A 69 -1.79 -12.97 6.45
CA ALA A 69 -2.52 -14.12 5.89
C ALA A 69 -2.39 -15.42 6.74
N SER A 70 -1.78 -15.35 7.92
CA SER A 70 -1.32 -16.51 8.69
C SER A 70 -2.27 -17.02 9.78
N LEU A 71 -3.52 -16.52 9.89
CA LEU A 71 -4.50 -17.10 10.82
C LEU A 71 -5.24 -18.34 10.28
N ASP A 72 -4.97 -18.75 9.03
CA ASP A 72 -5.69 -19.87 8.37
C ASP A 72 -4.83 -21.15 8.20
N HIS A 73 -3.65 -21.21 8.81
CA HIS A 73 -2.74 -22.38 8.72
C HIS A 73 -2.64 -23.20 10.02
N ALA A 74 -3.56 -22.99 10.97
CA ALA A 74 -3.75 -23.90 12.09
C ALA A 74 -4.38 -25.20 11.57
N ARG A 75 -3.56 -26.04 10.92
CA ARG A 75 -3.87 -27.41 10.57
C ARG A 75 -4.24 -28.13 11.87
N PRO A 76 -5.44 -28.74 12.00
CA PRO A 76 -5.70 -29.59 13.14
C PRO A 76 -4.69 -30.73 13.05
N ASP A 77 -3.98 -30.95 14.16
CA ASP A 77 -3.05 -32.05 14.33
C ASP A 77 -3.82 -33.36 14.18
N HIS A 78 -3.90 -33.86 12.95
CA HIS A 78 -4.36 -35.21 12.64
C HIS A 78 -3.12 -36.02 12.33
N ASN A 79 -2.58 -36.60 13.40
CA ASN A 79 -2.10 -37.98 13.45
C ASN A 79 -1.01 -38.35 12.42
N GLN A 80 0.23 -38.40 12.88
CA GLN A 80 1.28 -39.19 12.26
C GLN A 80 2.08 -39.92 13.34
N PRO A 81 2.57 -41.13 13.04
CA PRO A 81 1.88 -42.41 12.95
C PRO A 81 1.73 -43.13 14.31
#